data_AF-A0A7W1K8G6-F1
#
_entry.id   AF-A0A7W1K8G6-F1
#
_cell.length_a   1.000
_cell.length_b   1.000
_cell.length_c   1.000
_cell.angle_alpha   90.00
_cell.angle_beta   90.00
_cell.angle_gamma   90.00
#
_symmetry.space_group_name_H-M   'P 1'
#
loop_
_entity.id
_entity.type
_entity.pdbx_description
1 polymer ?
#
loop_
_entity_poly.entity_id
_entity_poly.type
_entity_poly.pdbx_seq_one_letter_code
_entity_poly.pdbx_strand_id
1 'polypeptide(L)' 'PEDHAPSRYPVGLPIGRVTRIDHEGTDTQEIHLRPYADVRSLDFVQILTRPRGPDS' A
#
# COMPACT_ATOMS: atom_id res chain seq x y z
N PRO A 1 17.25 -7.77 -15.10
CA PRO A 1 15.77 -7.70 -15.05
C PRO A 1 15.32 -7.75 -13.60
N GLU A 2 14.70 -6.69 -13.09
CA GLU A 2 14.14 -6.72 -11.74
C GLU A 2 12.91 -7.63 -11.75
N ASP A 3 12.99 -8.73 -11.01
CA ASP A 3 11.85 -9.63 -10.77
C ASP A 3 10.82 -8.87 -9.91
N HIS A 4 9.86 -8.20 -10.55
CA HIS A 4 8.69 -7.69 -9.83
C HIS A 4 7.82 -8.88 -9.41
N ALA A 5 8.07 -9.39 -8.20
CA ALA A 5 7.20 -10.37 -7.59
C ALA A 5 5.77 -9.80 -7.52
N PRO A 6 4.74 -10.59 -7.85
CA PRO A 6 3.36 -10.12 -7.83
C PRO A 6 2.96 -9.67 -6.42
N SER A 7 2.29 -8.52 -6.34
CA SER A 7 1.78 -7.96 -5.08
C SER A 7 0.94 -8.99 -4.33
N ARG A 8 1.21 -9.14 -3.02
CA ARG A 8 0.38 -9.95 -2.12
C ARG A 8 -0.90 -9.24 -1.70
N TYR A 9 -1.04 -7.95 -2.01
CA TYR A 9 -2.15 -7.10 -1.61
C TYR A 9 -3.06 -6.79 -2.81
N PRO A 10 -4.39 -6.76 -2.61
CA PRO A 10 -5.33 -6.27 -3.61
C PRO A 10 -4.99 -4.87 -4.11
N VAL A 11 -5.25 -4.63 -5.39
CA VAL A 11 -5.16 -3.30 -5.98
C VAL A 11 -6.26 -2.40 -5.42
N GLY A 12 -5.99 -1.09 -5.31
CA GLY A 12 -6.97 -0.10 -4.87
C GLY A 12 -7.17 0.00 -3.36
N LEU A 13 -6.38 -0.71 -2.54
CA LEU A 13 -6.41 -0.49 -1.09
C LEU A 13 -5.96 0.94 -0.74
N PRO A 14 -6.76 1.71 0.02
CA PRO A 14 -6.41 3.07 0.38
C PRO A 14 -5.29 3.06 1.44
N ILE A 15 -4.14 3.66 1.12
CA ILE A 15 -2.96 3.71 2.01
C ILE A 15 -2.94 5.03 2.78
N GLY A 16 -2.97 6.15 2.06
CA GLY A 16 -2.82 7.48 2.63
C GLY A 16 -2.81 8.57 1.57
N ARG A 17 -2.38 9.76 1.98
CA ARG A 17 -2.18 10.92 1.11
C ARG A 17 -0.72 11.36 1.12
N VAL A 18 -0.21 11.78 -0.04
CA VAL A 18 1.12 12.39 -0.12
C VAL A 18 1.14 13.69 0.70
N THR A 19 2.21 13.87 1.46
CA THR A 19 2.42 15.09 2.27
C THR A 19 3.71 15.80 1.92
N ARG A 20 4.70 15.07 1.42
CA ARG A 20 5.99 15.60 0.98
C ARG A 20 6.64 14.62 0.01
N ILE A 21 7.47 15.13 -0.88
CA ILE A 21 8.35 14.37 -1.75
C ILE A 21 9.76 14.92 -1.53
N ASP A 22 10.70 14.05 -1.18
CA ASP A 22 12.12 14.40 -1.05
C ASP A 22 12.87 13.97 -2.32
N HIS A 23 13.87 14.76 -2.72
CA HIS A 23 14.69 14.55 -3.93
C HIS A 23 13.88 14.53 -5.25
N GLU A 24 12.84 15.36 -5.34
CA GLU A 24 11.99 15.47 -6.54
C GLU A 24 12.83 15.73 -7.81
N GLY A 25 12.50 15.00 -8.89
CA GLY A 25 13.17 15.14 -10.19
C GLY A 25 14.51 14.39 -10.32
N THR A 26 14.88 13.59 -9.31
CA THR A 26 16.07 12.72 -9.37
C THR A 26 15.69 11.26 -9.66
N ASP A 27 16.70 10.44 -9.94
CA ASP A 27 16.55 8.99 -10.20
C ASP A 27 16.07 8.21 -8.97
N THR A 28 16.19 8.78 -7.77
CA THR A 28 15.70 8.15 -6.52
C THR A 28 14.95 9.18 -5.71
N GLN A 29 13.63 8.99 -5.61
CA GLN A 29 12.75 9.90 -4.89
C GLN A 29 12.13 9.20 -3.70
N GLU A 30 11.91 9.94 -2.62
CA GLU A 30 11.30 9.42 -1.41
C GLU A 30 9.95 10.11 -1.16
N ILE A 31 8.89 9.32 -1.09
CA ILE A 31 7.52 9.82 -0.93
C ILE A 31 7.08 9.63 0.52
N HIS A 32 6.72 10.75 1.17
CA HIS A 32 6.19 10.74 2.53
C HIS A 32 4.67 10.78 2.52
N LEU A 33 4.05 9.74 3.09
CA LEU A 33 2.60 9.60 3.19
C LEU A 33 2.09 9.90 4.59
N ARG A 34 0.92 10.56 4.69
CA ARG A 34 0.07 10.49 5.87
C ARG A 34 -0.92 9.34 5.70
N PRO A 35 -0.86 8.28 6.51
CA PRO A 35 -1.80 7.17 6.45
C PRO A 35 -3.24 7.62 6.66
N TYR A 36 -4.19 6.90 6.04
CA TYR A 36 -5.61 7.11 6.33
C TYR A 36 -6.05 6.41 7.61
N ALA A 37 -5.50 5.23 7.89
CA ALA A 37 -5.76 4.53 9.14
C ALA A 37 -4.92 5.10 10.28
N ASP A 38 -5.54 5.34 11.44
CA ASP A 38 -4.84 5.55 12.70
C ASP A 38 -4.64 4.20 13.39
N VAL A 39 -3.47 3.59 13.17
CA VAL A 39 -3.14 2.27 13.71
C VAL A 39 -3.02 2.25 15.23
N ARG A 40 -2.97 3.40 15.89
CA ARG A 40 -2.92 3.49 17.36
C ARG A 40 -4.31 3.43 17.99
N SER A 41 -5.37 3.56 17.17
CA SER A 41 -6.76 3.58 17.62
C SER A 41 -7.62 2.74 16.67
N LEU A 42 -7.54 1.42 16.82
CA LEU A 42 -8.32 0.47 16.02
C LEU A 42 -9.22 -0.37 16.94
N ASP A 43 -10.53 -0.28 16.72
CA ASP A 43 -11.52 -1.14 17.38
C ASP A 43 -11.79 -2.42 16.57
N PHE A 44 -11.65 -2.34 15.24
CA PHE A 44 -11.94 -3.44 14.31
C PHE A 44 -10.88 -3.51 13.21
N VAL A 45 -10.59 -4.74 12.76
CA VAL A 45 -9.66 -5.03 11.67
C VAL A 45 -10.26 -6.06 10.72
N GLN A 46 -9.84 -6.02 9.45
CA GLN A 46 -10.23 -6.99 8.44
C GLN A 46 -9.00 -7.74 7.92
N ILE A 47 -9.04 -9.07 7.98
CA ILE A 47 -8.03 -9.93 7.36
C ILE A 47 -8.42 -10.12 5.90
N LEU A 48 -7.57 -9.66 4.99
CA LEU A 48 -7.71 -9.91 3.56
C LEU A 48 -7.02 -11.23 3.22
N THR A 49 -7.79 -12.28 3.00
CA THR A 49 -7.29 -13.54 2.43
C THR A 49 -7.29 -13.46 0.90
N ARG A 50 -6.49 -14.30 0.24
CA ARG A 50 -6.52 -14.41 -1.22
C ARG A 50 -7.97 -14.56 -1.71
N PRO A 51 -8.40 -13.84 -2.76
CA PRO A 51 -9.69 -14.07 -3.36
C PRO A 51 -9.81 -15.55 -3.72
N ARG A 52 -10.89 -16.22 -3.30
CA ARG A 52 -11.23 -17.54 -3.83
C ARG A 52 -11.60 -17.31 -5.30
N GLY A 53 -10.64 -17.53 -6.20
CA GLY A 53 -10.92 -17.49 -7.63
C GLY A 53 -12.00 -18.51 -7.99
N PRO A 54 -12.67 -18.37 -9.14
CA PRO A 54 -13.77 -19.23 -9.55
C PRO A 54 -13.42 -20.73 -9.69
N ASP A 55 -12.14 -21.11 -9.60
CA ASP A 55 -11.66 -22.49 -9.75
C ASP A 55 -11.37 -23.20 -8.40
N SER A 56 -12.20 -22.96 -7.37
CA SER A 56 -12.05 -23.56 -6.03
C SER A 56 -13.24 -24.41 -5.60
#